data_AF-A0A8J7BJC6-F1
#
_entry.id   AF-A0A8J7BJC6-F1
#
_cell.length_a   1.000
_cell.length_b   1.000
_cell.length_c   1.000
_cell.angle_alpha   90.00
_cell.angle_beta   90.00
_cell.angle_gamma   90.00
#
_symmetry.space_group_name_H-M   'P 1'
#
loop_
_entity.id
_entity.type
_entity.pdbx_description
1 polymer ?
#
loop_
_entity_poly.entity_id
_entity_poly.type
_entity_poly.pdbx_seq_one_letter_code
_entity_poly.pdbx_strand_id
1 'polypeptide(L)' 'MSFFRSYIAPLLIVLIFAVAMLAVSARIFLPSDMMAPAPIEEPISAMGLMPTAQADLMMPELSELIHGPQSMRVEG' A
#
# COMPACT_ATOMS: atom_id res chain seq x y z
N MET A 1 18.56 26.96 43.86
CA MET A 1 17.82 25.87 43.19
C MET A 1 17.38 26.22 41.75
N SER A 2 18.21 26.91 40.95
CA SER A 2 17.88 27.24 39.55
C SER A 2 18.83 26.54 38.57
N PHE A 3 20.11 26.39 38.94
CA PHE A 3 21.16 25.77 38.11
C PHE A 3 20.79 24.39 37.55
N PHE A 4 20.20 23.51 38.39
CA PHE A 4 19.80 22.17 37.96
C PHE A 4 18.73 22.20 36.87
N ARG A 5 17.74 23.08 37.00
CA ARG A 5 16.67 23.23 36.01
C ARG A 5 17.12 24.04 34.78
N SER A 6 18.05 24.98 34.94
CA SER A 6 18.49 25.86 33.86
C SER A 6 19.55 25.24 32.97
N TYR A 7 20.32 24.25 33.45
CA TYR A 7 21.39 23.62 32.67
C TYR A 7 21.22 22.11 32.54
N ILE A 8 20.97 21.41 33.65
CA ILE A 8 20.86 19.95 33.61
C ILE A 8 19.57 19.51 32.90
N ALA A 9 18.43 20.14 33.19
CA ALA A 9 17.17 19.79 32.52
C ALA A 9 17.21 20.00 30.99
N PRO A 10 17.63 21.16 30.45
CA PRO A 10 17.75 21.32 28.99
C PRO A 10 18.79 20.39 28.36
N LEU A 11 19.91 20.11 29.02
CA LEU A 11 20.88 19.13 28.54
C LEU A 11 20.25 17.72 28.45
N LEU A 12 19.55 17.29 29.49
CA LEU A 12 18.86 15.98 29.48
C LEU A 12 17.78 15.90 28.40
N ILE A 13 17.04 16.98 28.14
CA ILE A 13 16.06 17.02 27.05
C ILE A 13 16.75 16.75 25.71
N VAL A 14 17.86 17.44 25.43
CA VAL A 14 18.63 17.23 24.18
C VAL A 14 19.23 15.82 24.13
N LEU A 15 19.78 15.32 25.25
CA LEU A 15 20.35 13.99 25.33
C LEU A 15 19.30 12.91 25.04
N ILE A 16 18.16 12.97 25.73
CA ILE A 16 17.05 12.01 25.54
C ILE A 16 16.50 12.13 24.13
N PHE A 17 16.34 13.34 23.60
CA PHE A 17 15.90 13.57 22.23
C PHE A 17 16.88 12.95 21.22
N ALA A 18 18.19 13.15 21.39
CA ALA A 18 19.20 12.56 20.52
C ALA A 18 19.18 11.03 20.56
N VAL A 19 19.06 10.45 21.76
CA VAL A 19 18.91 8.99 21.93
C VAL A 19 17.61 8.50 21.29
N ALA A 20 16.49 9.21 21.46
CA ALA A 20 15.21 8.86 20.85
C ALA A 20 15.28 8.91 19.32
N MET A 21 15.88 9.96 18.75
CA MET A 21 16.13 10.07 17.30
C MET A 21 16.99 8.90 16.81
N LEU A 22 18.11 8.61 17.47
CA LEU A 22 18.97 7.49 17.12
C LEU A 22 18.23 6.15 17.20
N ALA A 23 17.48 5.91 18.27
CA ALA A 23 16.74 4.67 18.49
C ALA A 23 15.64 4.47 17.44
N VAL A 24 14.88 5.53 17.12
CA VAL A 24 13.84 5.49 16.08
C VAL A 24 14.46 5.22 14.70
N SER A 25 15.57 5.88 14.37
CA SER A 25 16.27 5.63 13.12
C SER A 25 16.84 4.21 13.04
N ALA A 26 17.47 3.72 14.12
CA ALA A 26 18.06 2.39 14.19
C ALA A 26 17.00 1.28 14.12
N ARG A 27 15.82 1.49 14.69
CA ARG A 27 14.73 0.50 14.73
C ARG A 27 14.27 0.05 13.34
N ILE A 28 14.32 0.93 12.34
CA ILE A 28 13.96 0.62 10.95
C ILE A 28 14.91 -0.42 10.34
N PHE A 29 16.19 -0.39 10.75
CA PHE A 29 17.21 -1.31 10.28
C PHE A 29 17.31 -2.58 11.12
N LEU A 30 16.46 -2.74 12.15
CA LEU A 30 16.47 -3.95 12.96
C LEU A 30 15.86 -5.11 12.15
N PRO A 31 16.45 -6.32 12.17
CA PRO A 31 15.95 -7.44 11.37
C PRO A 31 14.45 -7.69 11.55
N SER A 32 13.93 -7.52 12.78
CA SER A 32 12.51 -7.64 13.09
C SER A 32 11.60 -6.69 12.32
N ASP A 33 12.05 -5.47 12.01
CA ASP A 33 11.27 -4.48 11.24
C ASP A 33 11.30 -4.80 9.74
N MET A 34 12.41 -5.35 9.24
CA MET A 34 12.57 -5.78 7.84
C MET A 34 11.98 -7.17 7.52
N MET A 35 11.59 -7.94 8.54
CA MET A 35 10.98 -9.27 8.37
C MET A 35 9.48 -9.23 8.02
N ALA A 36 8.87 -8.04 7.91
CA ALA A 36 7.50 -7.93 7.43
C ALA A 36 7.43 -8.51 6.00
N PRO A 37 6.66 -9.60 5.76
CA PRO A 37 6.49 -10.13 4.42
C PRO A 37 5.99 -9.02 3.52
N ALA A 38 6.63 -8.82 2.37
CA ALA A 38 6.11 -7.90 1.36
C ALA A 38 4.64 -8.25 1.11
N PRO A 39 3.77 -7.24 0.88
CA PRO A 39 2.40 -7.50 0.45
C PRO A 39 2.46 -8.46 -0.73
N ILE A 40 2.05 -9.71 -0.49
CA ILE A 40 1.79 -10.63 -1.56
C ILE A 40 0.54 -10.09 -2.22
N GLU A 41 0.67 -9.57 -3.44
CA GLU A 41 -0.48 -9.42 -4.30
C GLU A 41 -1.11 -10.80 -4.35
N GLU A 42 -2.26 -10.97 -3.68
CA GLU A 42 -3.19 -12.02 -4.03
C GLU A 42 -3.35 -11.84 -5.54
N PRO A 43 -2.97 -12.85 -6.35
CA PRO A 43 -2.90 -12.66 -7.78
C PRO A 43 -4.24 -12.07 -8.19
N ILE A 44 -4.21 -10.94 -8.90
CA ILE A 44 -5.40 -10.30 -9.48
C ILE A 44 -6.32 -11.28 -10.23
N SER A 45 -5.84 -12.49 -10.51
CA SER A 45 -6.59 -13.68 -10.90
C SER A 45 -7.76 -14.08 -9.98
N ALA A 46 -7.73 -13.76 -8.68
CA ALA A 46 -8.82 -14.06 -7.74
C ALA A 46 -9.88 -12.96 -7.66
N MET A 47 -9.60 -11.74 -8.16
CA MET A 47 -10.60 -10.68 -8.28
C MET A 47 -11.37 -10.84 -9.59
N GLY A 48 -12.22 -11.86 -9.63
CA GLY A 48 -13.29 -11.97 -10.61
C GLY A 48 -12.85 -12.36 -12.02
N LEU A 49 -12.70 -13.67 -12.22
CA LEU A 49 -13.40 -14.29 -13.35
C LEU A 49 -14.90 -14.06 -13.13
N MET A 50 -15.40 -12.85 -13.36
CA MET A 50 -16.81 -12.73 -13.74
C MET A 50 -16.92 -13.56 -15.02
N PRO A 51 -17.77 -14.60 -15.08
CA PRO A 51 -18.10 -15.23 -16.34
C PRO A 51 -18.48 -14.11 -17.30
N THR A 52 -17.68 -13.87 -18.33
CA THR A 52 -17.92 -12.83 -19.34
C THR A 52 -19.31 -12.97 -19.94
N ALA A 53 -19.86 -14.20 -19.95
CA ALA A 53 -21.24 -14.51 -20.31
C ALA A 53 -22.31 -13.80 -19.45
N GLN A 54 -22.05 -13.50 -18.18
CA GLN A 54 -22.99 -12.77 -17.32
C GLN A 54 -22.85 -11.25 -17.47
N ALA A 55 -21.62 -10.76 -17.68
CA ALA A 55 -21.39 -9.35 -18.02
C ALA A 55 -22.04 -8.98 -19.36
N ASP A 56 -22.02 -9.89 -20.34
CA ASP A 56 -22.62 -9.73 -21.67
C ASP A 56 -24.15 -9.62 -21.61
N LEU A 57 -24.80 -10.35 -20.69
CA LEU A 57 -26.24 -10.26 -20.45
C LEU A 57 -26.65 -9.03 -19.64
N MET A 58 -25.73 -8.44 -18.87
CA MET A 58 -26.02 -7.32 -17.97
C MET A 58 -25.72 -5.95 -18.59
N MET A 59 -24.76 -5.86 -19.53
CA MET A 59 -24.35 -4.59 -20.15
C MET A 59 -23.99 -4.77 -21.65
N PRO A 60 -25.01 -4.98 -22.51
CA PRO A 60 -24.79 -5.26 -23.94
C PRO A 60 -24.08 -4.12 -24.69
N GLU A 61 -24.33 -2.86 -24.32
CA GLU A 61 -23.71 -1.67 -24.93
C GLU A 61 -22.18 -1.61 -24.73
N LEU A 62 -21.69 -2.11 -23.59
CA LEU A 62 -20.27 -2.14 -23.30
C LEU A 62 -19.55 -3.25 -24.05
N SER A 63 -20.22 -4.41 -24.21
CA SER A 63 -19.75 -5.48 -25.09
C SER A 63 -19.67 -5.02 -26.54
N GLU A 64 -20.64 -4.23 -27.01
CA GLU A 64 -20.62 -3.65 -28.37
C GLU A 64 -19.49 -2.63 -28.55
N LEU A 65 -19.20 -1.80 -27.55
CA LEU A 65 -18.10 -0.84 -27.61
C LEU A 65 -16.72 -1.51 -27.58
N ILE A 66 -16.59 -2.64 -26.87
CA ILE A 66 -15.33 -3.40 -26.73
C ILE A 66 -15.09 -4.32 -27.95
N HIS A 67 -16.14 -4.95 -28.49
CA HIS A 67 -16.01 -5.92 -29.60
C HIS A 67 -16.40 -5.35 -30.97
N GLY A 68 -16.91 -4.14 -31.02
CA GLY A 68 -17.47 -3.53 -32.22
C GLY A 68 -18.87 -4.07 -32.55
N PRO A 69 -19.60 -3.43 -33.48
CA PRO A 69 -20.96 -3.81 -33.83
C PRO A 69 -20.99 -5.26 -34.34
N GLN A 70 -21.77 -6.12 -33.69
CA GLN A 70 -21.96 -7.52 -34.11
C GLN A 70 -22.53 -7.63 -35.54
N SER A 71 -23.19 -6.56 -36.02
CA SER A 71 -23.72 -6.46 -37.39
C SER A 71 -22.65 -6.42 -38.48
N MET A 72 -21.37 -6.20 -38.14
CA MET A 72 -20.27 -6.17 -39.09
C MET A 72 -19.38 -7.42 -39.04
N ARG A 73 -19.68 -8.37 -38.15
CA ARG A 73 -18.99 -9.67 -38.09
C ARG A 73 -19.47 -10.52 -39.27
N VAL A 74 -18.72 -10.47 -40.37
CA VAL A 74 -18.96 -11.29 -41.57
C VAL A 74 -18.83 -12.77 -41.18
N GLU A 75 -19.91 -13.54 -41.33
CA GLU A 75 -19.88 -15.00 -41.18
C GLU A 75 -18.94 -15.58 -42.22
N GLY A 76 -17.77 -16.06 -41.76
CA GLY A 76 -16.83 -16.85 -42.55
C GLY A 76 -17.00 -18.33 -42.27
#